data_AF-A0A7W9WH21-F1
#
_entry.id   AF-A0A7W9WH21-F1
#
_cell.length_a   1.000
_cell.length_b   1.000
_cell.length_c   1.000
_cell.angle_alpha   90.00
_cell.angle_beta   90.00
_cell.angle_gamma   90.00
#
_symmetry.space_group_name_H-M   'P 1'
#
loop_
_entity.id
_entity.type
_entity.pdbx_description
1 polymer ?
#
loop_
_entity_poly.entity_id
_entity_poly.type
_entity_poly.pdbx_seq_one_letter_code
_entity_poly.pdbx_strand_id
1 'polypeptide(L)' 'MARAQAPPARLARREFGTCLCGGSKVAGELFDEVDELVIKTYPLVYGTGMPMSGSGFAISEFTLESVRTYSRER' A
#
# COMPACT_ATOMS: atom_id res chain seq x y z
N MET A 1 -14.62 -10.53 -16.17
CA MET A 1 -13.52 -10.49 -15.18
C MET A 1 -13.54 -9.14 -14.50
N ALA A 2 -14.19 -9.05 -13.34
CA ALA A 2 -14.40 -7.77 -12.66
C ALA A 2 -13.07 -7.24 -12.15
N ARG A 3 -12.67 -6.06 -12.63
CA ARG A 3 -11.57 -5.32 -12.01
C ARG A 3 -11.98 -5.06 -10.57
N ALA A 4 -11.12 -5.43 -9.64
CA ALA A 4 -11.11 -4.83 -8.33
C ALA A 4 -11.18 -3.31 -8.51
N GLN A 5 -12.34 -2.68 -8.29
CA GLN A 5 -12.40 -1.22 -8.23
C GLN A 5 -11.39 -0.86 -7.13
N ALA A 6 -10.30 -0.19 -7.50
CA ALA A 6 -9.42 0.35 -6.50
C ALA A 6 -10.29 1.25 -5.61
N PRO A 7 -10.08 1.25 -4.27
CA PRO A 7 -10.64 2.32 -3.44
C PRO A 7 -10.39 3.65 -4.18
N PRO A 8 -11.36 4.58 -4.28
CA PRO A 8 -11.18 5.86 -4.98
C PRO A 8 -9.85 6.40 -4.53
N ALA A 9 -8.91 6.30 -5.46
CA ALA A 9 -7.55 6.35 -5.08
C ALA A 9 -7.34 7.83 -4.83
N ARG A 10 -7.02 8.20 -3.59
CA ARG A 10 -6.26 9.42 -3.35
C ARG A 10 -4.87 9.34 -4.01
N LEU A 11 -4.61 8.30 -4.81
CA LEU A 11 -3.53 8.22 -5.79
C LEU A 11 -3.56 9.49 -6.63
N ALA A 12 -2.58 10.32 -6.32
CA ALA A 12 -2.46 11.66 -6.85
C ALA A 12 -2.59 11.67 -8.37
N ARG A 13 -3.71 12.23 -8.82
CA ARG A 13 -3.66 13.25 -9.86
C ARG A 13 -3.74 14.61 -9.18
N ARG A 14 -2.84 14.82 -8.22
CA ARG A 14 -2.40 16.16 -7.79
C ARG A 14 -1.22 16.52 -8.69
N GLU A 15 -0.99 17.80 -8.95
CA GLU A 15 0.07 18.25 -9.88
C GLU A 15 1.46 17.64 -9.61
N PHE A 16 1.73 17.16 -8.37
CA PHE A 16 3.05 16.64 -7.97
C PHE A 16 3.06 15.33 -7.14
N GLY A 17 1.94 14.61 -6.99
CA GLY A 17 1.97 13.38 -6.18
C GLY A 17 2.37 12.16 -7.01
N THR A 18 3.36 11.40 -6.53
CA THR A 18 3.83 10.16 -7.16
C THR A 18 3.48 8.96 -6.29
N CYS A 19 2.98 7.88 -6.91
CA CYS A 19 2.82 6.60 -6.22
C CYS A 19 4.02 5.71 -6.53
N LEU A 20 4.59 5.09 -5.50
CA LEU A 20 5.50 3.97 -5.72
C LEU A 20 4.70 2.79 -6.29
N CYS A 21 4.85 2.54 -7.60
CA CYS A 21 4.18 1.43 -8.29
C CYS A 21 4.65 0.04 -7.80
N GLY A 22 5.68 0.00 -6.95
CA GLY A 22 6.02 -1.14 -6.12
C GLY A 22 7.27 -1.91 -6.54
N GLY A 23 7.37 -3.09 -5.93
CA GLY A 23 8.55 -3.94 -5.80
C GLY A 23 9.01 -3.94 -4.34
N SER A 24 8.97 -5.09 -3.65
CA SER A 24 9.23 -5.17 -2.21
C SER A 24 10.59 -4.57 -1.83
N LYS A 25 11.62 -4.83 -2.63
CA LYS A 25 12.95 -4.27 -2.44
C LYS A 25 12.97 -2.75 -2.55
N VAL A 26 12.42 -2.20 -3.64
CA VAL A 26 12.39 -0.74 -3.88
C VAL A 26 11.56 -0.04 -2.80
N ALA A 27 10.45 -0.65 -2.37
CA ALA A 27 9.65 -0.15 -1.26
C ALA A 27 10.37 -0.18 0.09
N GLY A 28 11.32 -1.10 0.28
CA GLY A 28 12.19 -1.10 1.46
C GLY A 28 13.27 -0.01 1.42
N GLU A 29 13.90 0.22 0.26
CA GLU A 29 14.97 1.22 0.11
C GLU A 29 14.46 2.67 0.18
N LEU A 30 13.25 2.93 -0.33
CA LEU A 30 12.65 4.27 -0.35
C LEU A 30 11.68 4.50 0.81
N PHE A 31 11.65 3.61 1.81
CA PHE A 31 10.62 3.66 2.85
C PHE A 31 10.64 4.97 3.65
N ASP A 32 11.83 5.51 3.92
CA ASP A 32 12.01 6.77 4.67
C ASP A 32 11.58 8.02 3.87
N GLU A 33 11.38 7.90 2.56
CA GLU A 33 10.90 8.98 1.67
C GLU A 33 9.37 8.94 1.50
N VAL A 34 8.67 8.00 2.15
CA VAL A 34 7.22 7.82 2.02
C VAL A 34 6.46 8.71 3.00
N ASP A 35 5.78 9.73 2.47
CA ASP A 35 4.92 10.60 3.28
C ASP A 35 3.57 9.95 3.66
N GLU A 36 2.99 9.12 2.78
CA GLU A 36 1.65 8.54 2.95
C GLU A 36 1.65 7.04 2.65
N LEU A 37 1.22 6.24 3.63
CA LEU A 37 1.11 4.79 3.51
C LEU A 37 -0.35 4.34 3.39
N VAL A 38 -0.74 3.85 2.20
CA VAL A 38 -2.08 3.29 1.96
C VAL A 38 -2.02 1.76 1.92
N ILE A 39 -2.43 1.11 3.01
CA ILE A 39 -2.48 -0.36 3.12
C ILE A 39 -3.83 -0.90 2.64
N LYS A 40 -3.80 -1.85 1.69
CA LYS A 40 -4.99 -2.59 1.25
C LYS A 40 -4.97 -4.01 1.81
N THR A 41 -5.65 -4.20 2.92
CA THR A 41 -5.78 -5.52 3.56
C THR A 41 -6.87 -6.34 2.87
N TYR A 42 -6.54 -7.57 2.48
CA TYR A 42 -7.49 -8.56 1.98
C TYR A 42 -7.54 -9.72 2.96
N PRO A 43 -8.72 -10.29 3.26
CA PRO A 43 -8.86 -11.42 4.18
C PRO A 43 -8.42 -12.73 3.51
N LEU A 44 -7.15 -12.80 3.09
CA LEU A 44 -6.53 -13.94 2.43
C LEU A 44 -5.29 -14.33 3.21
N VAL A 45 -5.16 -15.61 3.52
CA VAL A 45 -3.98 -16.16 4.21
C VAL A 45 -3.08 -16.81 3.16
N TYR A 46 -1.91 -16.20 2.94
CA TYR A 46 -0.86 -16.75 2.09
C TYR A 46 0.21 -17.38 3.00
N GLY A 47 0.42 -18.70 2.89
CA GLY A 47 1.40 -19.41 3.72
C GLY A 47 2.85 -19.05 3.40
N THR A 48 3.11 -18.49 2.22
CA THR A 48 4.39 -17.93 1.76
C THR A 48 4.11 -16.79 0.79
N GLY A 49 5.07 -15.89 0.57
CA GLY A 49 4.89 -14.79 -0.36
C GLY A 49 6.00 -13.75 -0.31
N MET A 50 5.85 -12.73 -1.14
CA MET A 50 6.73 -11.57 -1.15
C MET A 50 6.31 -10.60 -0.04
N PRO A 51 7.23 -10.13 0.82
CA PRO A 51 6.90 -9.13 1.84
C PRO A 51 6.52 -7.79 1.18
N MET A 52 5.77 -6.95 1.90
CA MET A 52 5.33 -5.64 1.41
C MET A 52 6.49 -4.67 1.17
N SER A 53 7.44 -4.63 2.11
CA SER A 53 8.75 -3.98 1.98
C SER A 53 9.81 -4.98 2.41
N GLY A 54 10.88 -5.08 1.63
CA GLY A 54 11.98 -6.01 1.86
C GLY A 54 13.26 -5.25 2.19
N SER A 55 13.29 -4.60 3.35
CA SER A 55 14.49 -4.01 3.95
C SER A 55 14.80 -4.68 5.29
N GLY A 56 15.94 -4.35 5.89
CA GLY A 56 16.29 -4.82 7.24
C GLY A 56 15.25 -4.39 8.28
N PHE A 57 15.39 -4.90 9.51
CA PHE A 57 14.47 -4.54 10.59
C PHE A 57 14.69 -3.09 11.03
N ALA A 58 13.71 -2.22 10.74
CA ALA A 58 13.63 -0.86 11.25
C ALA A 58 12.18 -0.59 11.69
N ILE A 59 12.02 0.15 12.78
CA ILE A 59 10.70 0.58 13.26
C ILE A 59 10.44 1.96 12.67
N SER A 60 9.35 2.08 11.92
CA SER A 60 8.88 3.33 11.36
C SER A 60 7.43 3.56 11.80
N GLU A 61 7.14 4.76 12.27
CA GLU A 61 5.83 5.11 12.83
C GLU A 61 5.01 5.89 11.81
N PHE A 62 3.77 5.43 11.57
CA PHE A 62 2.76 6.19 10.84
C PHE A 62 1.58 6.48 11.76
N THR A 63 1.06 7.70 11.71
CA THR A 63 -0.21 8.03 12.36
C THR A 63 -1.37 7.57 11.46
N LEU A 64 -2.31 6.82 12.02
CA LEU A 64 -3.48 6.36 11.28
C LEU A 64 -4.43 7.54 10.97
N GLU A 65 -4.51 7.96 9.70
CA GLU A 65 -5.41 9.03 9.27
C GLU A 65 -6.86 8.53 9.10
N SER A 66 -7.07 7.40 8.42
CA SER A 66 -8.40 6.87 8.14
C SER A 66 -8.41 5.37 7.85
N VAL A 67 -9.57 4.74 8.07
CA VAL A 67 -9.85 3.35 7.70
C VAL A 67 -11.17 3.29 6.95
N ARG A 68 -11.20 2.56 5.83
CA ARG A 68 -12.42 2.35 5.06
C ARG A 68 -12.55 0.90 4.62
N THR A 69 -13.70 0.30 4.90
CA THR A 69 -14.04 -1.05 4.46
C THR A 69 -14.70 -1.01 3.09
N TYR A 70 -14.30 -1.92 2.21
CA TYR A 70 -14.91 -2.09 0.90
C TYR A 70 -15.54 -3.47 0.81
N SER A 71 -16.84 -3.52 0.55
CA SER A 71 -17.49 -4.75 0.11
C SER A 71 -17.07 -5.06 -1.33
N ARG A 72 -16.98 -6.34 -1.64
CA ARG A 72 -16.72 -6.84 -2.99
C ARG A 72 -18.03 -7.45 -3.47
N GLU A 73 -19.01 -6.62 -3.81
CA GLU A 73 -20.15 -7.09 -4.61
C GLU A 73 -19.63 -7.46 -6.01
N ARG A 74 -20.13 -8.58 -6.53
CA ARG A 74 -19.65 -9.19 -7.77
C ARG A 74 -20.20 -8.49 -9.01
#